data_AF-A0A848VVP5-F1
#
_entry.id   AF-A0A848VVP5-F1
#
_cell.length_a   1.000
_cell.length_b   1.000
_cell.length_c   1.000
_cell.angle_alpha   90.00
_cell.angle_beta   90.00
_cell.angle_gamma   90.00
#
_symmetry.space_group_name_H-M   'P 1'
#
loop_
_entity.id
_entity.type
_entity.pdbx_description
1 polymer ?
#
loop_
_entity_poly.entity_id
_entity_poly.type
_entity_poly.pdbx_seq_one_letter_code
_entity_poly.pdbx_strand_id
1 'polypeptide(L)'
;MKARMHVMGQIGAATEVLGKMAKGETPFDANVAQASAAEIARLSGEIDALFTAEETDPKSEALPKIWVSFSDFSAKSKSLQEAATEAANGVSSPDDLPSALQGIGAACQSCHKVYRKP
;
A
#
# COMPACT_ATOMS: atom_id res chain seq x y z
N MET A 1 -13.39 11.74 4.98
CA MET A 1 -12.15 12.04 4.23
C MET A 1 -10.79 11.92 4.95
N LYS A 2 -10.51 12.61 6.08
CA LYS A 2 -9.12 12.74 6.61
C LYS A 2 -8.43 11.41 6.96
N ALA A 3 -9.13 10.47 7.61
CA ALA A 3 -8.53 9.23 8.10
C ALA A 3 -8.02 8.31 6.97
N ARG A 4 -8.83 8.10 5.92
CA ARG A 4 -8.42 7.24 4.79
C ARG A 4 -7.24 7.82 3.98
N MET A 5 -7.20 9.14 3.79
CA MET A 5 -6.07 9.79 3.12
C MET A 5 -4.81 9.74 3.97
N HIS A 6 -4.95 9.85 5.29
CA HIS A 6 -3.85 9.70 6.22
C HIS A 6 -3.23 8.30 6.13
N VAL A 7 -4.05 7.25 6.19
CA VAL A 7 -3.59 5.86 6.07
C VAL A 7 -2.91 5.60 4.72
N MET A 8 -3.48 6.08 3.61
CA MET A 8 -2.82 5.96 2.30
C MET A 8 -1.48 6.70 2.24
N GLY A 9 -1.38 7.87 2.88
CA GLY A 9 -0.12 8.60 3.00
C GLY A 9 0.93 7.85 3.82
N GLN A 10 0.53 7.20 4.92
CA GLN A 10 1.43 6.38 5.74
C GLN A 10 1.93 5.14 4.99
N ILE A 11 1.05 4.47 4.23
CA ILE A 11 1.43 3.38 3.31
C ILE A 11 2.46 3.88 2.29
N GLY A 12 2.22 5.06 1.70
CA GLY A 12 3.16 5.68 0.76
C GLY A 12 4.52 5.97 1.38
N ALA A 13 4.54 6.54 2.60
CA ALA A 13 5.77 6.84 3.32
C ALA A 13 6.58 5.58 3.68
N ALA A 14 5.92 4.52 4.14
CA ALA A 14 6.57 3.24 4.42
C ALA A 14 7.15 2.60 3.13
N THR A 15 6.43 2.71 2.01
CA THR A 15 6.92 2.24 0.70
C THR A 15 8.12 3.06 0.23
N GLU A 16 8.14 4.37 0.49
CA GLU A 16 9.27 5.25 0.16
C GLU A 16 10.56 4.83 0.87
N VAL A 17 10.49 4.38 2.13
CA VAL A 17 11.65 3.85 2.86
C VAL A 17 12.28 2.66 2.11
N LEU A 18 11.46 1.69 1.72
CA LEU A 18 11.90 0.53 0.94
C LEU A 18 12.51 0.97 -0.41
N GLY A 19 11.87 1.92 -1.08
CA GLY A 19 12.33 2.47 -2.35
C GLY A 19 13.69 3.17 -2.25
N LYS A 20 13.94 3.93 -1.19
CA LYS A 20 15.23 4.60 -0.93
C LYS A 20 16.35 3.59 -0.71
N MET A 21 16.09 2.53 0.05
CA MET A 21 17.05 1.44 0.25
C MET A 21 17.36 0.73 -1.07
N ALA A 22 16.34 0.43 -1.87
CA ALA A 22 16.51 -0.28 -3.15
C ALA A 22 17.30 0.53 -4.18
N LYS A 23 17.19 1.86 -4.13
CA LYS A 23 17.97 2.79 -4.97
C LYS A 23 19.37 3.08 -4.43
N GLY A 24 19.71 2.58 -3.24
CA GLY A 24 20.97 2.90 -2.55
C GLY A 24 21.06 4.34 -2.03
N GLU A 25 19.94 5.06 -1.96
CA GLU A 25 19.88 6.42 -1.38
C GLU A 25 20.06 6.38 0.15
N THR A 26 19.69 5.27 0.78
CA THR A 26 19.93 4.97 2.19
C THR A 26 20.55 3.57 2.34
N PRO A 27 21.43 3.34 3.33
CA PRO A 27 21.93 1.99 3.60
C PRO A 27 20.80 1.00 3.86
N PHE A 28 20.98 -0.24 3.41
CA PHE A 28 20.06 -1.31 3.73
C PHE A 28 20.12 -1.64 5.23
N ASP A 29 18.94 -1.72 5.84
CA ASP A 29 18.75 -2.24 7.19
C ASP A 29 17.56 -3.21 7.12
N ALA A 30 17.84 -4.49 7.38
CA ALA A 30 16.83 -5.54 7.31
C ALA A 30 15.66 -5.31 8.28
N ASN A 31 15.94 -4.85 9.51
CA ASN A 31 14.90 -4.62 10.51
C ASN A 31 13.99 -3.47 10.08
N VAL A 32 14.56 -2.39 9.56
CA VAL A 32 13.79 -1.24 9.06
C VAL A 32 13.00 -1.61 7.82
N ALA A 33 13.56 -2.41 6.90
CA ALA A 33 12.84 -2.89 5.72
C ALA A 33 11.64 -3.77 6.11
N GLN A 34 11.86 -4.77 6.96
CA GLN A 34 10.80 -5.66 7.45
C GLN A 34 9.73 -4.90 8.22
N ALA A 35 10.12 -3.96 9.10
CA ALA A 35 9.17 -3.11 9.83
C ALA A 35 8.35 -2.20 8.89
N SER A 36 8.97 -1.63 7.86
CA SER A 36 8.27 -0.80 6.87
C SER A 36 7.25 -1.62 6.08
N ALA A 37 7.63 -2.83 5.64
CA ALA A 37 6.72 -3.75 4.95
C ALA A 37 5.58 -4.22 5.88
N ALA A 38 5.87 -4.54 7.15
CA ALA A 38 4.86 -4.92 8.13
C ALA A 38 3.87 -3.78 8.40
N GLU A 39 4.34 -2.53 8.43
CA GLU A 39 3.46 -1.36 8.59
C GLU A 39 2.53 -1.18 7.38
N ILE A 40 3.04 -1.38 6.15
CA ILE A 40 2.19 -1.41 4.95
C ILE A 40 1.11 -2.49 5.08
N ALA A 41 1.48 -3.70 5.51
CA ALA A 41 0.53 -4.80 5.68
C ALA A 41 -0.55 -4.48 6.73
N ARG A 42 -0.14 -3.93 7.88
CA ARG A 42 -1.04 -3.52 8.97
C ARG A 42 -2.04 -2.47 8.51
N LEU A 43 -1.55 -1.38 7.90
CA LEU A 43 -2.38 -0.29 7.39
C LEU A 43 -3.29 -0.71 6.24
N SER A 44 -2.83 -1.65 5.40
CA SER A 44 -3.66 -2.19 4.30
C SER A 44 -4.90 -2.91 4.82
N GLY A 45 -4.80 -3.58 5.98
CA GLY A 45 -5.95 -4.20 6.63
C GLY A 45 -7.00 -3.20 7.14
N GLU A 46 -6.68 -1.91 7.26
CA GLU A 46 -7.63 -0.87 7.68
C GLU A 46 -8.42 -0.27 6.52
N ILE A 47 -7.97 -0.48 5.28
CA ILE A 47 -8.52 0.19 4.08
C ILE A 47 -10.02 -0.08 3.95
N ASP A 48 -10.47 -1.32 4.06
CA ASP A 48 -11.88 -1.68 3.87
C ASP A 48 -12.80 -0.91 4.85
N ALA A 49 -12.44 -0.87 6.13
CA ALA A 49 -13.20 -0.16 7.15
C ALA A 49 -13.24 1.36 6.86
N LEU A 50 -12.13 1.93 6.38
CA LEU A 50 -12.01 3.35 6.10
C LEU A 50 -12.75 3.82 4.84
N PHE A 51 -13.15 2.88 3.97
CA PHE A 51 -13.87 3.15 2.72
C PHE A 51 -15.32 2.64 2.74
N THR A 52 -15.83 2.14 3.87
CA THR A 52 -17.22 1.65 3.98
C THR A 52 -18.25 2.77 3.72
N ALA A 53 -17.99 3.98 4.20
CA ALA A 53 -18.85 5.13 3.92
C ALA A 53 -18.51 5.76 2.55
N GLU A 54 -19.55 6.05 1.77
CA GLU A 54 -19.41 6.80 0.53
C GLU A 54 -18.91 8.22 0.80
N GLU A 55 -18.00 8.70 -0.04
CA GLU A 55 -17.52 10.09 0.00
C GLU A 55 -17.75 10.73 -1.35
N THR A 56 -18.49 11.84 -1.32
CA THR A 56 -18.86 12.63 -2.49
C THR A 56 -18.12 13.96 -2.55
N ASP A 57 -17.21 14.26 -1.60
CA ASP A 57 -16.41 15.48 -1.64
C ASP A 57 -15.56 15.54 -2.92
N PRO A 58 -15.62 16.63 -3.71
CA PRO A 58 -14.88 16.77 -4.96
C PRO A 58 -13.35 16.71 -4.78
N LYS A 59 -12.82 17.03 -3.59
CA LYS A 59 -11.39 16.94 -3.24
C LYS A 59 -10.94 15.49 -3.01
N SER A 60 -11.87 14.55 -2.90
CA SER A 60 -11.55 13.14 -2.84
C SER A 60 -10.95 12.66 -4.17
N GLU A 61 -9.84 11.93 -4.09
CA GLU A 61 -9.28 11.18 -5.21
C GLU A 61 -9.95 9.83 -5.42
N ALA A 62 -10.71 9.34 -4.43
CA ALA A 62 -11.46 8.09 -4.53
C ALA A 62 -12.62 8.24 -5.53
N LEU A 63 -12.73 7.28 -6.46
CA LEU A 63 -13.81 7.24 -7.44
C LEU A 63 -15.06 6.55 -6.88
N PRO A 64 -16.29 6.97 -7.28
CA PRO A 64 -17.54 6.32 -6.89
C PRO A 64 -17.59 4.80 -7.15
N LYS A 65 -16.78 4.34 -8.11
CA LYS A 65 -16.65 2.92 -8.46
C LYS A 65 -16.26 2.03 -7.28
N ILE A 66 -15.59 2.56 -6.26
CA ILE A 66 -15.27 1.81 -5.03
C ILE A 66 -16.53 1.21 -4.42
N TRP A 67 -17.59 2.00 -4.27
CA TRP A 67 -18.83 1.56 -3.60
C TRP A 67 -19.71 0.69 -4.49
N VAL A 68 -19.59 0.84 -5.82
CA VAL A 68 -20.24 -0.05 -6.80
C VAL A 68 -19.57 -1.43 -6.85
N SER A 69 -18.26 -1.49 -6.64
CA SER A 69 -17.44 -2.72 -6.78
C SER A 69 -16.65 -2.99 -5.50
N PHE A 70 -17.29 -2.85 -4.35
CA PHE A 70 -16.62 -2.87 -3.04
C PHE A 70 -15.92 -4.20 -2.77
N SER A 71 -16.47 -5.33 -3.23
CA SER A 71 -15.82 -6.64 -3.08
C SER A 71 -14.49 -6.75 -3.84
N ASP A 72 -14.39 -6.20 -5.06
CA ASP A 72 -13.15 -6.17 -5.81
C ASP A 72 -12.17 -5.17 -5.19
N PHE A 73 -12.65 -4.01 -4.71
CA PHE A 73 -11.83 -3.08 -3.94
C PHE A 73 -11.21 -3.74 -2.69
N SER A 74 -12.03 -4.41 -1.88
CA SER A 74 -11.60 -5.21 -0.73
C SER A 74 -10.60 -6.29 -1.09
N ALA A 75 -10.83 -7.01 -2.20
CA ALA A 75 -9.89 -8.03 -2.66
C ALA A 75 -8.52 -7.42 -3.03
N LYS A 76 -8.49 -6.26 -3.69
CA LYS A 76 -7.22 -5.58 -4.03
C LYS A 76 -6.49 -5.03 -2.81
N SER A 77 -7.25 -4.50 -1.85
CA SER A 77 -6.75 -4.09 -0.53
C SER A 77 -6.06 -5.26 0.18
N LYS A 78 -6.71 -6.44 0.19
CA LYS A 78 -6.12 -7.68 0.71
C LYS A 78 -4.88 -8.13 -0.06
N SER A 79 -4.85 -8.00 -1.39
CA SER A 79 -3.64 -8.32 -2.17
C SER A 79 -2.44 -7.44 -1.80
N LEU A 80 -2.66 -6.15 -1.49
CA LEU A 80 -1.60 -5.29 -0.96
C LEU A 80 -1.12 -5.77 0.41
N GLN A 81 -2.04 -6.11 1.30
CA GLN A 81 -1.72 -6.66 2.62
C GLN A 81 -0.88 -7.94 2.51
N GLU A 82 -1.24 -8.87 1.62
CA GLU A 82 -0.54 -10.12 1.38
C GLU A 82 0.88 -9.88 0.83
N ALA A 83 1.02 -9.06 -0.22
CA ALA A 83 2.32 -8.72 -0.79
C ALA A 83 3.26 -8.03 0.23
N ALA A 84 2.70 -7.15 1.06
CA ALA A 84 3.47 -6.49 2.12
C ALA A 84 3.84 -7.45 3.26
N THR A 85 2.97 -8.42 3.59
CA THR A 85 3.27 -9.47 4.57
C THR A 85 4.38 -10.40 4.06
N GLU A 86 4.36 -10.75 2.78
CA GLU A 86 5.43 -11.52 2.15
C GLU A 86 6.76 -10.76 2.20
N ALA A 87 6.75 -9.47 1.83
CA ALA A 87 7.93 -8.61 1.93
C ALA A 87 8.46 -8.50 3.38
N ALA A 88 7.57 -8.36 4.37
CA ALA A 88 7.94 -8.26 5.78
C ALA A 88 8.65 -9.52 6.30
N ASN A 89 8.32 -10.69 5.74
CA ASN A 89 8.92 -11.96 6.14
C ASN A 89 10.10 -12.38 5.24
N GLY A 90 10.17 -11.87 4.02
CA GLY A 90 11.10 -12.32 2.99
C GLY A 90 12.32 -11.41 2.79
N VAL A 91 12.22 -10.11 3.06
CA VAL A 91 13.35 -9.19 2.85
C VAL A 91 14.41 -9.41 3.93
N SER A 92 15.58 -9.88 3.51
CA SER A 92 16.72 -10.16 4.39
C SER A 92 18.04 -9.56 3.88
N SER A 93 18.05 -9.18 2.61
CA SER A 93 19.18 -8.59 1.90
C SER A 93 18.72 -7.48 0.95
N PRO A 94 19.63 -6.61 0.48
CA PRO A 94 19.31 -5.61 -0.54
C PRO A 94 18.73 -6.21 -1.83
N ASP A 95 19.17 -7.42 -2.19
CA ASP A 95 18.78 -8.10 -3.43
C ASP A 95 17.31 -8.56 -3.40
N ASP A 96 16.69 -8.62 -2.22
CA ASP A 96 15.26 -8.97 -2.05
C ASP A 96 14.33 -7.78 -2.31
N LEU A 97 14.83 -6.54 -2.16
CA LEU A 97 14.03 -5.32 -2.27
C LEU A 97 13.36 -5.12 -3.63
N PRO A 98 14.02 -5.39 -4.79
CA PRO A 98 13.37 -5.25 -6.09
C PRO A 98 12.10 -6.11 -6.22
N SER A 99 12.15 -7.37 -5.77
CA SER A 99 11.00 -8.28 -5.82
C SER A 99 9.88 -7.81 -4.88
N ALA A 100 10.23 -7.45 -3.64
CA ALA A 100 9.27 -6.93 -2.66
C ALA A 100 8.56 -5.66 -3.18
N LEU A 101 9.32 -4.71 -3.72
CA LEU A 101 8.78 -3.47 -4.30
C LEU A 101 7.93 -3.73 -5.55
N GLN A 102 8.29 -4.72 -6.36
CA GLN A 102 7.48 -5.12 -7.52
C GLN A 102 6.11 -5.64 -7.08
N GLY A 103 6.06 -6.53 -6.08
CA GLY A 103 4.81 -7.07 -5.54
C GLY A 103 3.91 -5.98 -4.97
N ILE A 104 4.46 -5.13 -4.10
CA ILE A 104 3.75 -3.98 -3.50
C ILE A 104 3.28 -3.02 -4.60
N GLY A 105 4.17 -2.64 -5.53
CA GLY A 105 3.87 -1.71 -6.61
C GLY A 105 2.77 -2.22 -7.55
N ALA A 106 2.76 -3.51 -7.87
CA ALA A 106 1.72 -4.14 -8.68
C ALA A 106 0.35 -4.06 -7.97
N ALA A 107 0.30 -4.33 -6.66
CA ALA A 107 -0.92 -4.18 -5.87
C ALA A 107 -1.43 -2.73 -5.87
N CYS A 108 -0.54 -1.74 -5.65
CA CYS A 108 -0.87 -0.32 -5.74
C CYS A 108 -1.46 0.04 -7.12
N GLN A 109 -0.79 -0.36 -8.20
CA GLN A 109 -1.23 -0.07 -9.56
C GLN A 109 -2.60 -0.69 -9.87
N SER A 110 -2.81 -1.94 -9.46
CA SER A 110 -4.06 -2.67 -9.70
C SER A 110 -5.27 -1.97 -9.09
N CYS A 111 -5.11 -1.36 -7.93
CA CYS A 111 -6.16 -0.62 -7.24
C CYS A 111 -6.32 0.79 -7.81
N HIS A 112 -5.24 1.56 -7.89
CA HIS A 112 -5.30 2.96 -8.31
C HIS A 112 -5.79 3.14 -9.76
N LYS A 113 -5.48 2.20 -10.66
CA LYS A 113 -5.96 2.24 -12.04
C LYS A 113 -7.49 2.19 -12.15
N VAL A 114 -8.18 1.61 -11.16
CA VAL A 114 -9.63 1.39 -11.19
C VAL A 114 -10.37 2.36 -10.27
N TYR A 115 -9.77 2.69 -9.12
CA TYR A 115 -10.48 3.29 -7.99
C TYR A 115 -9.97 4.67 -7.57
N ARG A 116 -8.86 5.16 -8.13
CA ARG A 116 -8.32 6.49 -7.83
C ARG A 116 -8.31 7.35 -9.09
N LYS A 117 -8.56 8.65 -8.93
CA LYS A 117 -8.28 9.64 -9.97
C LYS A 117 -6.78 9.57 -10.36
N PRO A 118 -6.44 9.83 -11.64
CA PRO A 118 -5.05 9.87 -12.11
C PRO A 118 -4.17 10.83 -11.31
#